data_AF-A0A2D4IWL0-F1
#
_entry.id   AF-A0A2D4IWL0-F1
#
_cell.length_a   1.000
_cell.length_b   1.000
_cell.length_c   1.000
_cell.angle_alpha   90.00
_cell.angle_beta   90.00
_cell.angle_gamma   90.00
#
_symmetry.space_group_name_H-M   'P 1'
#
loop_
_entity.id
_entity.type
_entity.pdbx_description
1 polymer ?
#
loop_
_entity_poly.entity_id
_entity_poly.type
_entity_poly.pdbx_seq_one_letter_code
_entity_poly.pdbx_strand_id
1 'polypeptide(L)'
;MVFRNLRERFGIDDQDYQNSVTRSAPVYNDSHGRCGVRFLTTYDRWFVIKAVSSEDVAEMHNILKKYHQFIVECHGNTLLPQFLGMYRLTVDGVETYMVVTRNVFSHRLTVHRKYDLKGSTVAREASDKEKAKDLPTFKDNDFLNEGQKLHVG
;
A
#
# COMPACT_ATOMS: atom_id res chain seq x y z
N MET A 1 -5.51 20.02 -5.10
CA MET A 1 -6.85 19.69 -5.63
C MET A 1 -6.97 18.26 -6.17
N VAL A 2 -5.95 17.70 -6.84
CA VAL A 2 -6.03 16.35 -7.45
C VAL A 2 -6.39 15.24 -6.45
N PHE A 3 -5.67 15.14 -5.33
CA PHE A 3 -5.92 14.09 -4.33
C PHE A 3 -7.30 14.14 -3.65
N ARG A 4 -7.91 15.33 -3.54
CA ARG A 4 -9.31 15.45 -3.09
C ARG A 4 -10.27 14.80 -4.08
N ASN A 5 -10.10 15.07 -5.38
CA ASN A 5 -10.95 14.43 -6.40
C ASN A 5 -10.66 12.93 -6.54
N LEU A 6 -9.42 12.48 -6.31
CA LEU A 6 -9.13 11.05 -6.24
C LEU A 6 -9.86 10.38 -5.07
N ARG A 7 -9.85 10.97 -3.86
CA ARG A 7 -10.62 10.48 -2.71
C ARG A 7 -12.11 10.35 -3.04
N GLU A 8 -12.71 11.39 -3.62
CA GLU A 8 -14.10 11.38 -4.08
C GLU A 8 -14.39 10.23 -5.07
N ARG A 9 -13.53 10.05 -6.09
CA ARG A 9 -13.67 8.97 -7.08
C ARG A 9 -13.51 7.57 -6.51
N PHE A 10 -12.76 7.44 -5.41
CA PHE A 10 -12.63 6.18 -4.67
C PHE A 10 -13.69 6.01 -3.58
N GLY A 11 -14.69 6.90 -3.51
CA GLY A 11 -15.76 6.84 -2.51
C GLY A 11 -15.27 7.05 -1.09
N ILE A 12 -14.29 7.95 -0.91
CA ILE A 12 -13.73 8.30 0.40
C ILE A 12 -14.11 9.73 0.71
N ASP A 13 -14.88 9.91 1.77
CA ASP A 13 -15.19 11.22 2.32
C ASP A 13 -13.95 11.86 2.97
N ASP A 14 -13.81 13.17 2.83
CA ASP A 14 -12.65 13.92 3.31
C ASP A 14 -12.57 13.92 4.85
N GLN A 15 -13.71 13.95 5.55
CA GLN A 15 -13.78 13.92 7.00
C GLN A 15 -13.45 12.52 7.53
N ASP A 16 -13.95 11.47 6.88
CA ASP A 16 -13.60 10.08 7.22
C ASP A 16 -12.11 9.83 7.02
N TYR A 17 -11.55 10.28 5.89
CA TYR A 17 -10.11 10.20 5.64
C TYR A 17 -9.29 10.89 6.74
N GLN A 18 -9.67 12.12 7.11
CA GLN A 18 -9.01 12.85 8.18
C GLN A 18 -9.11 12.08 9.50
N ASN A 19 -10.29 11.58 9.84
CA ASN A 19 -10.52 10.82 11.07
C ASN A 19 -9.64 9.57 11.12
N SER A 20 -9.59 8.77 10.05
CA SER A 20 -8.74 7.57 9.97
C SER A 20 -7.26 7.88 10.18
N VAL A 21 -6.76 8.96 9.58
CA VAL A 21 -5.32 9.31 9.62
C VAL A 21 -4.92 9.98 10.94
N THR A 22 -5.83 10.67 11.62
CA THR A 22 -5.49 11.57 12.75
C THR A 22 -6.08 11.20 14.10
N ARG A 23 -7.18 10.42 14.16
CA ARG A 23 -7.85 10.12 15.44
C ARG A 23 -6.96 9.33 16.40
N SER A 24 -6.11 8.46 15.87
CA SER A 24 -5.11 7.71 16.61
C SER A 24 -3.86 7.53 15.76
N ALA A 25 -2.70 7.44 16.41
CA ALA A 25 -1.43 7.25 15.73
C ALA A 25 -1.46 5.99 14.83
N PRO A 26 -1.03 6.08 13.57
CA PRO A 26 -0.82 4.93 12.71
C PRO A 26 0.18 3.94 13.31
N VAL A 27 -0.04 2.65 13.08
CA VAL A 27 0.76 1.55 13.65
C VAL A 27 1.74 1.02 12.60
N TYR A 28 2.97 0.73 13.03
CA TYR A 28 3.96 0.08 12.17
C TYR A 28 3.52 -1.32 11.78
N ASN A 29 3.67 -1.63 10.50
CA ASN A 29 3.44 -2.97 9.99
C ASN A 29 4.79 -3.71 9.94
N ASP A 30 5.03 -4.61 10.89
CA ASP A 30 6.31 -5.35 11.05
C ASP A 30 6.57 -6.38 9.94
N SER A 31 5.67 -6.45 8.97
CA SER A 31 5.61 -7.52 8.00
C SER A 31 6.55 -7.34 6.80
N HIS A 32 7.36 -6.29 6.69
CA HIS A 32 8.23 -6.09 5.52
C HIS A 32 9.72 -6.06 5.89
N GLY A 33 10.41 -7.15 5.53
CA GLY A 33 11.86 -7.26 5.61
C GLY A 33 12.59 -6.70 4.39
N ARG A 34 13.86 -6.33 4.62
CA ARG A 34 14.95 -5.92 3.71
C ARG A 34 14.90 -4.55 3.02
N CYS A 35 13.76 -4.00 2.63
CA CYS A 35 13.72 -2.63 2.11
C CYS A 35 13.28 -1.71 3.24
N GLY A 36 14.13 -0.76 3.68
CA GLY A 36 13.88 0.15 4.82
C GLY A 36 12.66 1.08 4.68
N VAL A 37 11.73 0.77 3.78
CA VAL A 37 10.47 1.43 3.52
C VAL A 37 9.53 1.14 4.69
N ARG A 38 9.28 2.18 5.51
CA ARG A 38 8.37 2.11 6.64
C ARG A 38 6.93 2.13 6.15
N PHE A 39 6.19 1.07 6.46
CA PHE A 39 4.75 1.00 6.26
C PHE A 39 4.06 1.26 7.59
N LEU A 40 3.16 2.23 7.59
CA LEU A 40 2.22 2.46 8.67
C LEU A 40 0.82 2.11 8.18
N THR A 41 -0.03 1.68 9.10
CA THR A 41 -1.45 1.41 8.83
C THR A 41 -2.28 2.27 9.79
N THR A 42 -3.34 2.89 9.30
CA THR A 42 -4.25 3.66 10.17
C THR A 42 -4.88 2.75 11.23
N TYR A 43 -5.29 3.31 12.37
CA TYR A 43 -5.82 2.52 13.49
C TYR A 43 -7.03 1.65 13.11
N ASP A 44 -7.82 2.12 12.13
CA ASP A 44 -9.00 1.44 11.60
C ASP A 44 -8.69 0.53 10.40
N ARG A 45 -7.42 0.47 9.98
CA ARG A 45 -6.88 -0.34 8.87
C ARG A 45 -7.41 0.00 7.49
N TRP A 46 -8.06 1.14 7.31
CA TRP A 46 -8.55 1.59 6.00
C TRP A 46 -7.44 2.02 5.05
N PHE A 47 -6.38 2.63 5.60
CA PHE A 47 -5.31 3.23 4.80
C PHE A 47 -3.94 2.73 5.21
N VAL A 48 -3.04 2.71 4.24
CA VAL A 48 -1.62 2.44 4.40
C VAL A 48 -0.85 3.71 4.07
N ILE A 49 0.09 4.09 4.94
CA ILE A 49 0.99 5.21 4.74
C ILE A 49 2.37 4.64 4.48
N LYS A 50 2.95 4.97 3.34
CA LYS A 50 4.27 4.49 2.91
C LYS A 50 5.24 5.64 2.89
N ALA A 51 6.37 5.49 3.57
CA ALA A 51 7.52 6.35 3.31
C ALA A 51 8.00 6.11 1.86
N VAL A 52 8.33 7.16 1.13
CA VAL A 52 8.81 7.10 -0.25
C VAL A 52 10.05 7.97 -0.42
N SER A 53 10.83 7.75 -1.47
CA SER A 53 12.00 8.57 -1.76
C SER A 53 11.64 9.86 -2.52
N SER A 54 12.59 10.77 -2.68
CA SER A 54 12.45 11.95 -3.56
C SER A 54 12.21 11.57 -5.02
N GLU A 55 12.82 10.47 -5.47
CA GLU A 55 12.68 9.94 -6.83
C GLU A 55 11.26 9.40 -7.04
N ASP A 56 10.70 8.68 -6.06
CA ASP A 56 9.31 8.23 -6.09
C ASP A 56 8.32 9.40 -6.18
N VAL A 57 8.60 10.51 -5.48
CA VAL A 57 7.79 11.74 -5.53
C VAL A 57 7.85 12.38 -6.92
N ALA A 58 9.05 12.49 -7.49
CA ALA A 58 9.24 13.01 -8.84
C ALA A 58 8.47 12.17 -9.87
N GLU A 59 8.57 10.83 -9.76
CA GLU A 59 7.87 9.93 -10.66
C GLU A 59 6.34 9.98 -10.47
N MET A 60 5.87 10.09 -9.22
CA MET A 60 4.45 10.29 -8.95
C MET A 60 3.93 11.55 -9.64
N HIS A 61 4.67 12.66 -9.57
CA HIS A 61 4.32 13.88 -10.29
C HIS A 61 4.29 13.70 -11.81
N ASN A 62 5.24 12.94 -12.38
CA ASN A 62 5.28 12.63 -13.81
C ASN A 62 4.03 11.87 -14.29
N ILE A 63 3.55 10.92 -13.48
CA ILE A 63 2.41 10.07 -13.85
C ILE A 63 1.06 10.64 -13.40
N LEU A 64 1.01 11.60 -12.47
CA LEU A 64 -0.20 11.98 -11.75
C LEU A 64 -1.36 12.38 -12.68
N LYS A 65 -1.06 13.10 -13.77
CA LYS A 65 -2.07 13.50 -14.76
C LYS A 65 -2.67 12.28 -15.49
N LYS A 66 -1.82 11.37 -15.96
CA LYS A 66 -2.24 10.14 -16.65
C LYS A 66 -2.98 9.20 -15.71
N TYR A 67 -2.48 9.04 -14.48
CA TYR A 67 -3.11 8.26 -13.44
C TYR A 67 -4.52 8.81 -13.12
N HIS A 68 -4.65 10.12 -12.87
CA HIS A 68 -5.95 10.73 -12.61
C HIS A 68 -6.94 10.52 -13.75
N GLN A 69 -6.51 10.75 -15.00
CA GLN A 69 -7.34 10.49 -16.19
C GLN A 69 -7.78 9.02 -16.26
N PHE A 70 -6.87 8.08 -16.04
CA PHE A 70 -7.19 6.66 -16.02
C PHE A 70 -8.24 6.32 -14.93
N ILE A 71 -8.10 6.88 -13.73
CA ILE A 71 -9.09 6.71 -12.64
C ILE A 71 -10.45 7.29 -13.02
N VAL A 72 -10.48 8.39 -13.78
CA VAL A 72 -11.72 8.96 -14.30
C VAL A 72 -12.41 8.00 -15.26
N GLU A 73 -11.66 7.49 -16.23
CA GLU A 73 -12.16 6.62 -17.30
C GLU A 73 -12.62 5.26 -16.79
N CYS A 74 -11.92 4.68 -15.81
CA CYS A 74 -12.33 3.39 -15.21
C CYS A 74 -13.32 3.54 -14.05
N HIS A 75 -13.82 4.75 -13.79
CA HIS A 75 -14.73 5.04 -12.67
C HIS A 75 -14.20 4.55 -11.31
N GLY A 76 -12.89 4.64 -11.09
CA GLY A 76 -12.23 4.17 -9.86
C GLY A 76 -12.11 2.65 -9.73
N ASN A 77 -12.64 1.87 -10.67
CA ASN A 77 -12.53 0.41 -10.66
C ASN A 77 -11.17 -0.04 -11.22
N THR A 78 -10.20 -0.22 -10.33
CA THR A 78 -8.84 -0.60 -10.69
C THR A 78 -8.15 -1.42 -9.62
N LEU A 79 -7.17 -2.23 -10.04
CA LEU A 79 -6.22 -2.92 -9.16
C LEU A 79 -4.96 -2.08 -8.89
N LEU A 80 -4.79 -0.93 -9.55
CA LEU A 80 -3.69 -0.02 -9.24
C LEU A 80 -3.84 0.53 -7.82
N PRO A 81 -2.73 0.95 -7.18
CA PRO A 81 -2.80 1.62 -5.89
C PRO A 81 -3.73 2.83 -5.96
N GLN A 82 -4.65 2.94 -5.01
CA GLN A 82 -5.55 4.09 -4.90
C GLN A 82 -4.85 5.17 -4.10
N PHE A 83 -4.24 6.16 -4.77
CA PHE A 83 -3.49 7.24 -4.13
C PHE A 83 -4.43 8.30 -3.55
N LEU A 84 -4.32 8.57 -2.25
CA LEU A 84 -5.27 9.39 -1.49
C LEU A 84 -4.65 10.70 -0.97
N GLY A 85 -3.33 10.73 -0.87
CA GLY A 85 -2.57 11.89 -0.45
C GLY A 85 -1.07 11.65 -0.59
N MET A 86 -0.33 12.74 -0.78
CA MET A 86 1.12 12.75 -0.76
C MET A 86 1.59 13.94 0.07
N TYR A 87 2.53 13.70 0.99
CA TYR A 87 2.95 14.65 2.01
C TYR A 87 4.47 14.67 2.11
N ARG A 88 5.02 15.85 2.43
CA ARG A 88 6.39 16.00 2.91
C ARG A 88 6.31 16.48 4.36
N LEU A 89 6.99 15.77 5.25
CA LEU A 89 7.17 16.15 6.64
C LEU A 89 8.62 16.55 6.86
N THR A 90 8.84 17.61 7.65
CA THR A 90 10.16 18.03 8.08
C THR A 90 10.15 18.12 9.60
N VAL A 91 10.91 17.26 10.26
CA VAL A 91 11.01 17.20 11.73
C VAL A 91 12.49 17.23 12.09
N ASP A 92 12.89 18.16 12.95
CA ASP A 92 14.29 18.35 13.37
C ASP A 92 15.29 18.42 12.20
N GLY A 93 14.87 19.06 11.10
CA GLY A 93 15.67 19.19 9.87
C GLY A 93 15.70 17.94 8.97
N VAL A 94 15.06 16.84 9.38
CA VAL A 94 14.96 15.61 8.58
C VAL A 94 13.68 15.66 7.74
N GLU A 95 13.85 15.60 6.41
CA GLU A 95 12.73 15.48 5.48
C GLU A 95 12.31 14.01 5.30
N THR A 96 11.00 13.76 5.28
CA THR A 96 10.41 12.46 4.97
C THR A 96 9.22 12.66 4.04
N TYR A 97 9.16 11.87 2.97
CA TYR A 97 8.06 11.88 2.02
C TYR A 97 7.15 10.69 2.29
N MET A 98 5.84 10.91 2.22
CA MET A 98 4.85 9.89 2.50
C MET A 98 3.73 9.90 1.47
N VAL A 99 3.26 8.72 1.10
CA VAL A 99 2.08 8.51 0.25
C VAL A 99 1.06 7.69 1.03
N VAL A 100 -0.19 8.12 0.99
CA VAL A 100 -1.32 7.40 1.59
C VAL A 100 -2.10 6.69 0.49
N THR A 101 -2.32 5.39 0.68
CA THR A 101 -3.13 4.56 -0.23
C THR A 101 -4.24 3.82 0.51
N ARG A 102 -5.29 3.42 -0.19
CA ARG A 102 -6.24 2.43 0.34
C ARG A 102 -5.50 1.14 0.70
N ASN A 103 -5.87 0.54 1.83
CA ASN A 103 -5.40 -0.80 2.18
C ASN A 103 -6.03 -1.83 1.22
N VAL A 104 -5.20 -2.67 0.60
CA VAL A 104 -5.66 -3.76 -0.26
C VAL A 104 -6.30 -4.89 0.55
N PHE A 105 -5.92 -5.02 1.82
CA PHE A 105 -6.54 -5.98 2.73
C PHE A 105 -7.79 -5.40 3.37
N SER A 106 -8.74 -6.27 3.69
CA SER A 106 -9.97 -5.89 4.38
C SER A 106 -9.65 -5.24 5.73
N HIS A 107 -10.37 -4.18 6.05
CA HIS A 107 -10.29 -3.57 7.37
C HIS A 107 -10.96 -4.42 8.47
N ARG A 108 -11.80 -5.40 8.08
CA ARG A 108 -12.58 -6.28 8.97
C ARG A 108 -12.09 -7.73 9.00
N LEU A 109 -11.69 -8.27 7.85
CA LEU A 109 -11.34 -9.68 7.71
C LEU A 109 -9.85 -9.91 7.94
N THR A 110 -9.52 -10.89 8.76
CA THR A 110 -8.15 -11.30 9.01
C THR A 110 -7.54 -11.95 7.77
N VAL A 111 -6.33 -11.55 7.42
CA VAL A 111 -5.55 -12.19 6.35
C VAL A 111 -4.76 -13.34 6.94
N HIS A 112 -4.98 -14.54 6.42
CA HIS A 112 -4.32 -15.76 6.91
C HIS A 112 -3.03 -16.10 6.16
N ARG A 113 -2.86 -15.55 4.95
CA ARG A 113 -1.76 -15.88 4.04
C ARG A 113 -1.54 -14.72 3.07
N LYS A 114 -0.27 -14.38 2.80
CA LYS A 114 0.09 -13.27 1.90
C LYS A 114 1.11 -13.73 0.87
N TYR A 115 0.98 -13.17 -0.32
CA TYR A 115 1.92 -13.36 -1.42
C TYR A 115 2.27 -12.02 -2.05
N ASP A 116 3.55 -11.81 -2.36
CA ASP A 116 4.04 -10.85 -3.35
C ASP A 116 4.33 -11.67 -4.61
N LEU A 117 3.62 -11.40 -5.71
CA LEU A 117 3.77 -12.13 -6.98
C LEU A 117 4.22 -11.17 -8.08
N LYS A 118 5.22 -11.57 -8.87
CA LYS A 118 5.81 -10.76 -9.95
C LYS A 118 5.89 -11.49 -11.29
N GLY A 119 5.58 -12.79 -11.33
CA GLY A 119 5.64 -13.61 -12.54
C GLY A 119 7.06 -14.01 -12.96
N SER A 120 8.05 -13.80 -12.11
CA SER A 120 9.45 -14.24 -12.32
C SER A 120 9.84 -15.30 -11.30
N THR A 121 10.96 -15.99 -11.53
CA THR A 121 11.45 -17.08 -10.66
C THR A 121 12.74 -16.74 -9.90
N VAL A 122 13.52 -15.78 -10.40
CA VAL A 122 14.80 -15.37 -9.79
C VAL A 122 14.55 -14.56 -8.52
N ALA A 123 15.07 -15.03 -7.38
CA ALA A 123 14.91 -14.40 -6.07
C ALA A 123 13.43 -14.23 -5.61
N ARG A 124 12.55 -15.13 -6.09
CA ARG A 124 11.12 -15.16 -5.79
C ARG A 124 10.73 -16.26 -4.81
N GLU A 125 11.57 -16.47 -3.81
CA GLU A 125 11.26 -17.24 -2.61
C GLU A 125 11.37 -16.37 -1.36
N ALA A 126 10.54 -16.61 -0.35
CA ALA A 126 10.65 -15.99 0.96
C ALA A 126 11.87 -16.52 1.70
N SER A 127 12.64 -15.63 2.32
CA SER A 127 13.78 -16.01 3.16
C SER A 127 13.32 -16.73 4.43
N ASP A 128 14.17 -17.55 5.04
CA ASP A 128 13.87 -18.21 6.32
C ASP A 128 13.42 -17.24 7.42
N LYS A 129 14.05 -16.06 7.50
CA LYS A 129 13.65 -14.98 8.42
C LYS A 129 12.21 -14.50 8.19
N GLU A 130 11.77 -14.45 6.94
CA GLU A 130 10.40 -14.04 6.61
C GLU A 130 9.42 -15.17 6.94
N LYS A 131 9.77 -16.42 6.58
CA LYS A 131 8.98 -17.63 6.87
C LYS A 131 8.78 -17.86 8.38
N ALA A 132 9.67 -17.35 9.23
CA ALA A 132 9.56 -17.43 10.69
C ALA A 132 8.58 -16.44 11.34
N LYS A 133 7.99 -15.50 10.59
CA LYS A 133 6.97 -14.56 11.11
C LYS A 133 5.62 -15.25 11.25
N ASP A 134 4.76 -14.74 12.14
CA ASP A 134 3.38 -15.24 12.31
C ASP A 134 2.54 -15.16 11.02
N LEU A 135 2.77 -14.10 10.22
CA LEU A 135 2.10 -13.88 8.95
C LEU A 135 3.13 -13.52 7.85
N PRO A 136 3.83 -14.53 7.30
CA PRO A 136 4.88 -14.33 6.31
C PRO A 136 4.31 -13.79 4.99
N THR A 137 5.15 -13.10 4.23
CA THR A 137 4.88 -12.71 2.85
C THR A 137 5.63 -13.65 1.91
N PHE A 138 4.92 -14.65 1.41
CA PHE A 138 5.45 -15.61 0.44
C PHE A 138 5.62 -14.98 -0.95
N LYS A 139 6.34 -15.67 -1.83
CA LYS A 139 6.57 -15.22 -3.20
C LYS A 139 6.19 -16.29 -4.23
N ASP A 140 6.50 -16.04 -5.50
CA ASP A 140 6.10 -16.87 -6.64
C ASP A 140 6.52 -18.34 -6.49
N ASN A 141 7.77 -18.62 -6.10
CA ASN A 141 8.26 -20.00 -5.96
C ASN A 141 7.60 -20.69 -4.77
N ASP A 142 7.33 -19.99 -3.67
CA ASP A 142 6.61 -20.53 -2.52
C ASP A 142 5.17 -20.91 -2.91
N PHE A 143 4.48 -20.03 -3.66
CA PHE A 143 3.12 -20.28 -4.16
C PHE A 143 3.04 -21.55 -5.01
N LEU A 144 4.02 -21.74 -5.91
CA LEU A 144 4.10 -22.91 -6.79
C LEU A 144 4.46 -24.19 -6.03
N ASN A 145 5.48 -24.14 -5.17
CA ASN A 145 5.99 -25.31 -4.44
C ASN A 145 4.97 -25.86 -3.44
N GLU A 146 4.16 -24.99 -2.83
CA GLU A 146 3.09 -25.40 -1.92
C GLU A 146 1.82 -25.88 -2.65
N GLY A 147 1.81 -25.81 -3.99
CA GLY A 147 0.63 -26.17 -4.78
C GLY A 147 -0.58 -25.29 -4.48
N GLN A 148 -0.36 -24.03 -4.06
CA GLN A 148 -1.42 -23.12 -3.66
C GLN A 148 -2.35 -22.85 -4.84
N LYS A 149 -3.66 -22.77 -4.56
CA LYS A 149 -4.69 -22.42 -5.54
C LYS A 149 -5.51 -21.24 -5.05
N LEU A 150 -6.01 -20.44 -5.98
CA LEU A 150 -7.03 -19.42 -5.75
C LEU A 150 -8.29 -19.87 -6.46
N HIS A 151 -9.32 -20.20 -5.68
CA HIS A 151 -10.64 -20.54 -6.21
C HIS A 151 -11.44 -19.26 -6.35
N VAL A 152 -11.53 -18.77 -7.59
CA VAL A 152 -12.39 -17.65 -7.97
C VAL A 152 -13.55 -18.26 -8.75
N GLY A 153 -14.77 -17.76 -8.47
CA GLY A 153 -16.05 -18.37 -8.86
C GLY A 153 -16.16 -18.89 -10.29
#